data_AF-A0A2E7BVN4-F1
#
_entry.id   AF-A0A2E7BVN4-F1
#
_cell.length_a   1.000
_cell.length_b   1.000
_cell.length_c   1.000
_cell.angle_alpha   90.00
_cell.angle_beta   90.00
_cell.angle_gamma   90.00
#
_symmetry.space_group_name_H-M   'P 1'
#
loop_
_entity.id
_entity.type
_entity.pdbx_description
1 polymer ?
#
loop_
_entity_poly.entity_id
_entity_poly.type
_entity_poly.pdbx_seq_one_letter_code
_entity_poly.pdbx_strand_id
1 'polypeptide(L)'
;MAGKHLSVLMVFGLACGGEEPLAEPEAPSSVLGPYATCDASRHLGGFEMSLRAGFTSVQGAVADGVRPLDVPEVSRQEGACQLLRPKTLFCATPCPGGETCGDDGQCVALPSNVSVGTVTVEGLSAPVEMEARAPIYFYNHVGALPHPGFVEGASLSLVATGADGGEAFAISSLGVAALEVVDETMAMERDTAGQLTWVPSTGDPSVRIEIELNIANHGGTPARVVCVAEDSGQFQIPATLINDLLDLGYSGFPSVALTRVSSNTADVGEGCVASRAQSEQVLAVEIPGLVSCSDSTDCPEGQACRLDLTCG
;
A
#
# COMPACT_ATOMS: atom_id res chain seq x y z
N MET A 1 21.39 66.94 -52.18
CA MET A 1 22.18 66.10 -51.26
C MET A 1 22.13 66.73 -49.88
N ALA A 2 21.29 66.18 -49.00
CA ALA A 2 21.28 66.44 -47.56
C ALA A 2 20.32 65.41 -46.93
N GLY A 3 20.88 64.26 -46.52
CA GLY A 3 20.13 63.25 -45.78
C GLY A 3 20.00 63.66 -44.32
N LYS A 4 18.76 63.69 -43.80
CA LYS A 4 18.49 63.83 -42.37
C LYS A 4 18.34 62.43 -41.78
N HIS A 5 19.29 62.07 -40.92
CA HIS A 5 19.24 60.86 -40.10
C HIS A 5 18.14 60.98 -39.04
N LEU A 6 17.27 59.97 -38.99
CA LEU A 6 16.24 59.77 -37.98
C LEU A 6 16.83 58.86 -36.89
N SER A 7 17.13 59.41 -35.71
CA SER A 7 17.53 58.63 -34.54
C SER A 7 16.28 58.12 -33.83
N VAL A 8 16.06 56.80 -33.88
CA VAL A 8 15.05 56.11 -33.09
C VAL A 8 15.67 55.78 -31.73
N LEU A 9 15.12 56.37 -30.67
CA LEU A 9 15.48 56.10 -29.28
C LEU A 9 14.69 54.86 -28.82
N MET A 10 15.33 53.69 -28.78
CA MET A 10 14.79 52.49 -28.15
C MET A 10 14.85 52.65 -26.62
N VAL A 11 13.69 52.77 -25.99
CA VAL A 11 13.54 52.68 -24.54
C VAL A 11 13.42 51.19 -24.19
N PHE A 12 14.45 50.64 -23.53
CA PHE A 12 14.36 49.33 -22.89
C PHE A 12 13.58 49.49 -21.58
N GLY A 13 12.34 49.01 -21.54
CA GLY A 13 11.60 48.82 -20.30
C GLY A 13 12.16 47.59 -19.57
N LEU A 14 12.68 47.78 -18.35
CA LEU A 14 12.88 46.69 -17.41
C LEU A 14 11.48 46.17 -17.00
N ALA A 15 11.11 44.99 -17.47
CA ALA A 15 9.98 44.25 -16.93
C ALA A 15 10.43 43.56 -15.64
N CYS A 16 9.92 44.01 -14.49
CA CYS A 16 9.95 43.24 -13.26
C CYS A 16 8.98 42.07 -13.43
N GLY A 17 9.51 40.88 -13.75
CA GLY A 17 8.75 39.64 -13.67
C GLY A 17 8.48 39.34 -12.19
N GLY A 18 7.25 39.54 -11.75
CA GLY A 18 6.78 38.98 -10.48
C GLY A 18 6.60 37.48 -10.69
N GLU A 19 7.36 36.67 -9.97
CA GLU A 19 7.05 35.26 -9.78
C GLU A 19 5.63 35.17 -9.19
N GLU A 20 4.67 34.67 -9.99
CA GLU A 20 3.36 34.31 -9.47
C GLU A 20 3.58 33.14 -8.50
N PRO A 21 3.17 33.25 -7.22
CA PRO A 21 3.30 32.16 -6.29
C PRO A 21 2.54 30.94 -6.82
N LEU A 22 3.20 29.78 -6.81
CA LEU A 22 2.56 28.50 -7.12
C LEU A 22 1.30 28.38 -6.26
N ALA A 23 0.16 28.12 -6.90
CA ALA A 23 -1.11 27.99 -6.20
C ALA A 23 -0.99 26.84 -5.17
N GLU A 24 -1.22 27.17 -3.90
CA GLU A 24 -1.34 26.15 -2.85
C GLU A 24 -2.52 25.23 -3.20
N PRO A 25 -2.37 23.90 -3.04
CA PRO A 25 -3.47 22.99 -3.28
C PRO A 25 -4.66 23.38 -2.39
N GLU A 26 -5.87 23.42 -2.98
CA GLU A 26 -7.07 23.72 -2.22
C GLU A 26 -7.21 22.72 -1.07
N ALA A 27 -7.56 23.21 0.13
CA ALA A 27 -7.77 22.36 1.29
C ALA A 27 -8.82 21.29 0.95
N PRO A 28 -8.58 20.01 1.29
CA PRO A 28 -9.48 18.94 0.93
C PRO A 28 -10.88 19.18 1.53
N SER A 29 -11.92 18.81 0.78
CA SER A 29 -13.30 18.86 1.25
C SER A 29 -13.43 18.05 2.55
N SER A 30 -14.06 18.63 3.57
CA SER A 30 -14.28 17.98 4.87
C SER A 30 -15.30 16.83 4.82
N VAL A 31 -15.91 16.57 3.66
CA VAL A 31 -16.81 15.43 3.46
C VAL A 31 -16.00 14.30 2.85
N LEU A 32 -15.63 13.33 3.69
CA LEU A 32 -14.98 12.11 3.22
C LEU A 32 -15.95 11.27 2.40
N GLY A 33 -15.49 10.82 1.25
CA GLY A 33 -16.19 9.86 0.41
C GLY A 33 -16.18 8.45 1.02
N PRO A 34 -16.81 7.48 0.34
CA PRO A 34 -16.70 6.08 0.73
C PRO A 34 -15.24 5.62 0.69
N TYR A 35 -14.96 4.50 1.38
CA TYR A 35 -13.69 3.79 1.29
C TYR A 35 -13.21 3.69 -0.17
N ALA A 36 -12.00 4.19 -0.45
CA ALA A 36 -11.44 4.22 -1.78
C ALA A 36 -9.99 3.72 -1.80
N THR A 37 -9.66 2.97 -2.84
CA THR A 37 -8.32 2.45 -3.12
C THR A 37 -7.95 2.78 -4.56
N CYS A 38 -6.66 2.94 -4.82
CA CYS A 38 -6.18 3.01 -6.19
C CYS A 38 -6.38 1.65 -6.88
N ASP A 39 -6.78 1.66 -8.15
CA ASP A 39 -6.67 0.47 -8.98
C ASP A 39 -5.19 0.06 -9.06
N ALA A 40 -4.88 -1.23 -8.98
CA ALA A 40 -3.50 -1.72 -8.94
C ALA A 40 -2.69 -1.26 -10.16
N SER A 41 -3.32 -1.13 -11.34
CA SER A 41 -2.67 -0.65 -12.57
C SER A 41 -2.38 0.86 -12.58
N ARG A 42 -2.91 1.60 -11.60
CA ARG A 42 -2.72 3.05 -11.42
C ARG A 42 -2.07 3.43 -10.10
N HIS A 43 -1.77 2.47 -9.22
CA HIS A 43 -1.29 2.75 -7.86
C HIS A 43 0.19 3.13 -7.88
N LEU A 44 0.47 4.43 -7.75
CA LEU A 44 1.83 5.00 -7.72
C LEU A 44 2.48 4.89 -6.34
N GLY A 45 1.77 4.36 -5.34
CA GLY A 45 2.20 4.33 -3.94
C GLY A 45 1.29 5.18 -3.06
N GLY A 46 1.81 5.59 -1.91
CA GLY A 46 1.00 6.22 -0.88
C GLY A 46 1.71 6.38 0.43
N PHE A 47 0.94 6.81 1.41
CA PHE A 47 1.37 7.05 2.78
C PHE A 47 0.47 6.30 3.74
N GLU A 48 1.09 5.70 4.75
CA GLU A 48 0.43 4.96 5.80
C GLU A 48 0.68 5.61 7.16
N MET A 49 -0.39 5.75 7.93
CA MET A 49 -0.39 6.03 9.36
C MET A 49 -0.78 4.74 10.06
N SER A 50 0.20 4.02 10.57
CA SER A 50 0.04 2.66 11.09
C SER A 50 -0.03 2.65 12.61
N LEU A 51 -1.10 2.07 13.15
CA LEU A 51 -1.29 1.79 14.57
C LEU A 51 -1.02 0.31 14.83
N ARG A 52 0.10 0.03 15.50
CA ARG A 52 0.53 -1.32 15.88
C ARG A 52 0.62 -1.46 17.39
N ALA A 53 0.84 -2.67 17.89
CA ALA A 53 0.96 -2.92 19.32
C ALA A 53 2.05 -2.04 19.97
N GLY A 54 1.63 -1.03 20.73
CA GLY A 54 2.52 -0.14 21.49
C GLY A 54 3.24 0.93 20.69
N PHE A 55 2.97 1.10 19.38
CA PHE A 55 3.60 2.17 18.60
C PHE A 55 2.74 2.69 17.45
N THR A 56 3.03 3.91 17.02
CA THR A 56 2.48 4.51 15.79
C THR A 56 3.63 4.93 14.88
N SER A 57 3.48 4.70 13.59
CA SER A 57 4.43 5.12 12.56
C SER A 57 3.72 5.83 11.41
N VAL A 58 4.46 6.71 10.73
CA VAL A 58 4.03 7.35 9.49
C VAL A 58 5.15 7.21 8.48
N GLN A 59 4.82 6.65 7.31
CA GLN A 59 5.77 6.41 6.24
C GLN A 59 5.09 6.36 4.88
N GLY A 60 5.86 6.43 3.80
CA GLY A 60 5.32 6.34 2.45
C GLY A 60 6.35 6.47 1.36
N ALA A 61 5.90 6.25 0.13
CA ALA A 61 6.67 6.49 -1.08
C ALA A 61 5.70 6.70 -2.23
N VAL A 62 6.13 7.48 -3.22
CA VAL A 62 5.43 7.69 -4.48
C VAL A 62 6.41 7.43 -5.61
N ALA A 63 6.00 6.65 -6.59
CA ALA A 63 6.76 6.34 -7.79
C ALA A 63 6.28 7.15 -8.99
N ASP A 64 7.15 7.31 -9.98
CA ASP A 64 6.85 7.95 -11.27
C ASP A 64 6.07 7.05 -12.25
N GLY A 65 5.74 5.82 -11.84
CA GLY A 65 4.95 4.88 -12.62
C GLY A 65 4.60 3.62 -11.84
N VAL A 66 3.68 2.83 -12.39
CA VAL A 66 3.32 1.52 -11.84
C VAL A 66 4.28 0.48 -12.40
N ARG A 67 4.93 -0.29 -11.52
CA ARG A 67 5.78 -1.40 -11.97
C ARG A 67 4.89 -2.55 -12.47
N PRO A 68 5.01 -2.98 -13.74
CA PRO A 68 4.10 -3.96 -14.32
C PRO A 68 4.04 -5.30 -13.57
N LEU A 69 5.17 -5.74 -12.99
CA LEU A 69 5.24 -6.98 -12.20
C LEU A 69 4.50 -6.89 -10.85
N ASP A 70 4.25 -5.68 -10.34
CA ASP A 70 3.61 -5.48 -9.05
C ASP A 70 2.07 -5.49 -9.19
N VAL A 71 1.54 -5.49 -10.42
CA VAL A 71 0.11 -5.63 -10.73
C VAL A 71 -0.24 -7.12 -10.84
N PRO A 72 -0.90 -7.72 -9.83
CA PRO A 72 -1.19 -9.14 -9.84
C PRO A 72 -2.28 -9.51 -10.85
N GLU A 73 -2.28 -10.77 -11.28
CA GLU A 73 -3.36 -11.34 -12.08
C GLU A 73 -4.49 -11.85 -11.16
N VAL A 74 -5.73 -11.43 -11.42
CA VAL A 74 -6.91 -11.98 -10.74
C VAL A 74 -7.27 -13.31 -11.40
N SER A 75 -6.98 -14.41 -10.72
CA SER A 75 -7.25 -15.76 -11.23
C SER A 75 -8.66 -16.25 -10.91
N ARG A 76 -9.21 -15.83 -9.76
CA ARG A 76 -10.61 -16.04 -9.38
C ARG A 76 -11.10 -14.88 -8.54
N GLN A 77 -12.39 -14.59 -8.63
CA GLN A 77 -13.09 -13.69 -7.73
C GLN A 77 -14.37 -14.36 -7.21
N GLU A 78 -14.61 -14.25 -5.90
CA GLU A 78 -15.84 -14.73 -5.27
C GLU A 78 -16.25 -13.76 -4.15
N GLY A 79 -17.43 -13.15 -4.30
CA GLY A 79 -17.90 -12.12 -3.38
C GLY A 79 -16.91 -10.96 -3.28
N ALA A 80 -16.49 -10.66 -2.05
CA ALA A 80 -15.55 -9.60 -1.74
C ALA A 80 -14.07 -10.04 -1.80
N CYS A 81 -13.79 -11.28 -2.24
CA CYS A 81 -12.47 -11.88 -2.25
C CYS A 81 -11.96 -12.15 -3.68
N GLN A 82 -10.64 -12.05 -3.85
CA GLN A 82 -9.92 -12.36 -5.09
C GLN A 82 -8.73 -13.27 -4.79
N LEU A 83 -8.50 -14.27 -5.64
CA LEU A 83 -7.27 -15.05 -5.69
C LEU A 83 -6.30 -14.38 -6.67
N LEU A 84 -5.24 -13.80 -6.13
CA LEU A 84 -4.24 -13.04 -6.86
C LEU A 84 -3.00 -13.88 -7.11
N ARG A 85 -2.48 -13.87 -8.34
CA ARG A 85 -1.24 -14.55 -8.73
C ARG A 85 -0.19 -13.53 -9.16
N PRO A 86 1.10 -13.78 -8.89
CA PRO A 86 2.17 -12.98 -9.48
C PRO A 86 2.08 -13.01 -11.00
N LYS A 87 2.28 -11.87 -11.64
CA LYS A 87 2.31 -11.76 -13.10
C LYS A 87 3.61 -12.34 -13.64
N THR A 88 3.54 -13.09 -14.74
CA THR A 88 4.73 -13.54 -15.46
C THR A 88 4.88 -12.71 -16.73
N LEU A 89 5.83 -11.78 -16.74
CA LEU A 89 6.14 -10.96 -17.92
C LEU A 89 7.34 -11.52 -18.67
N PHE A 90 7.28 -11.48 -20.00
CA PHE A 90 8.32 -12.02 -20.87
C PHE A 90 8.68 -11.06 -22.00
N CYS A 91 9.96 -10.72 -22.07
CA CYS A 91 10.55 -9.92 -23.12
C CYS A 91 11.52 -10.81 -23.91
N ALA A 92 11.31 -10.92 -25.22
CA ALA A 92 12.11 -11.81 -26.07
C ALA A 92 13.60 -11.42 -26.08
N THR A 93 13.89 -10.13 -25.94
CA THR A 93 15.24 -9.60 -25.69
C THR A 93 15.28 -9.13 -24.23
N PRO A 94 16.33 -9.49 -23.45
CA PRO A 94 16.48 -8.98 -22.08
C PRO A 94 16.52 -7.45 -22.06
N CYS A 95 15.80 -6.85 -21.11
CA CYS A 95 15.78 -5.40 -20.98
C CYS A 95 17.12 -4.84 -20.49
N PRO A 96 17.58 -3.71 -21.05
CA PRO A 96 18.80 -3.05 -20.60
C PRO A 96 18.65 -2.54 -19.15
N GLY A 97 19.78 -2.12 -18.55
CA GLY A 97 19.78 -1.59 -17.19
C GLY A 97 18.90 -0.34 -17.05
N GLY A 98 18.06 -0.32 -16.02
CA GLY A 98 17.07 0.76 -15.80
C GLY A 98 15.72 0.53 -16.47
N GLU A 99 15.52 -0.61 -17.13
CA GLU A 99 14.24 -0.99 -17.76
C GLU A 99 13.69 -2.30 -17.16
N THR A 100 12.41 -2.54 -17.37
CA THR A 100 11.70 -3.78 -17.01
C THR A 100 10.78 -4.22 -18.13
N CYS A 101 10.32 -5.46 -18.07
CA CYS A 101 9.42 -5.97 -19.09
C CYS A 101 7.99 -5.43 -18.86
N GLY A 102 7.40 -4.84 -19.89
CA GLY A 102 6.02 -4.39 -19.91
C GLY A 102 5.03 -5.49 -20.31
N ASP A 103 3.75 -5.14 -20.28
CA ASP A 103 2.64 -6.05 -20.56
C ASP A 103 2.54 -6.49 -22.02
N ASP A 104 3.11 -5.70 -22.92
CA ASP A 104 3.20 -5.96 -24.37
C ASP A 104 4.48 -6.71 -24.76
N GLY A 105 5.27 -7.14 -23.77
CA GLY A 105 6.56 -7.80 -23.98
C GLY A 105 7.65 -6.87 -24.54
N GLN A 106 7.44 -5.55 -24.46
CA GLN A 106 8.48 -4.54 -24.72
C GLN A 106 9.14 -4.09 -23.42
N CYS A 107 10.37 -3.61 -23.53
CA CYS A 107 11.04 -3.00 -22.39
C CYS A 107 10.52 -1.59 -22.16
N VAL A 108 10.15 -1.31 -20.91
CA VAL A 108 9.69 0.00 -20.42
C VAL A 108 10.64 0.48 -19.34
N ALA A 109 10.70 1.79 -19.09
CA ALA A 109 11.48 2.32 -17.99
C ALA A 109 11.06 1.67 -16.66
N LEU A 110 12.03 1.30 -15.81
CA LEU A 110 11.75 0.78 -14.48
C LEU A 110 11.27 1.95 -13.61
N PRO A 111 10.03 1.91 -13.10
CA PRO A 111 9.55 2.98 -12.23
C PRO A 111 10.42 3.13 -10.99
N SER A 112 10.60 4.36 -10.56
CA SER A 112 11.43 4.73 -9.42
C SER A 112 10.65 5.65 -8.49
N ASN A 113 10.95 5.56 -7.20
CA ASN A 113 10.42 6.51 -6.24
C ASN A 113 10.93 7.92 -6.56
N VAL A 114 10.05 8.90 -6.45
CA VAL A 114 10.32 10.32 -6.66
C VAL A 114 9.98 11.13 -5.41
N SER A 115 10.61 12.30 -5.29
CA SER A 115 10.21 13.27 -4.27
C SER A 115 8.90 13.95 -4.68
N VAL A 116 7.96 14.02 -3.76
CA VAL A 116 6.72 14.81 -3.86
C VAL A 116 6.78 16.05 -2.95
N GLY A 117 7.99 16.49 -2.62
CA GLY A 117 8.24 17.64 -1.73
C GLY A 117 8.11 17.29 -0.26
N THR A 118 7.78 18.30 0.55
CA THR A 118 7.49 18.13 1.97
C THR A 118 6.11 17.53 2.13
N VAL A 119 6.00 16.51 2.97
CA VAL A 119 4.73 15.85 3.30
C VAL A 119 4.37 16.16 4.74
N THR A 120 3.22 16.79 4.93
CA THR A 120 2.67 17.13 6.24
C THR A 120 1.44 16.27 6.51
N VAL A 121 1.34 15.73 7.73
CA VAL A 121 0.17 14.99 8.21
C VAL A 121 -0.39 15.66 9.46
N GLU A 122 -1.65 16.10 9.35
CA GLU A 122 -2.44 16.69 10.44
C GLU A 122 -3.51 15.73 10.95
N GLY A 123 -4.06 16.02 12.13
CA GLY A 123 -5.06 15.17 12.80
C GLY A 123 -4.47 14.04 13.64
N LEU A 124 -3.16 13.79 13.51
CA LEU A 124 -2.40 12.96 14.43
C LEU A 124 -2.29 13.60 15.83
N SER A 125 -2.03 12.79 16.84
CA SER A 125 -1.77 13.22 18.22
C SER A 125 -0.54 14.14 18.35
N ALA A 126 0.32 14.16 17.33
CA ALA A 126 1.38 15.13 17.14
C ALA A 126 1.54 15.41 15.64
N PRO A 127 1.78 16.68 15.22
CA PRO A 127 1.97 17.00 13.81
C PRO A 127 3.20 16.27 13.25
N VAL A 128 3.09 15.79 12.03
CA VAL A 128 4.17 15.10 11.32
C VAL A 128 4.52 15.88 10.07
N GLU A 129 5.81 16.09 9.86
CA GLU A 129 6.39 16.59 8.63
C GLU A 129 7.51 15.63 8.20
N MET A 130 7.59 15.33 6.91
CA MET A 130 8.57 14.40 6.33
C MET A 130 9.10 14.93 5.00
N GLU A 131 10.38 14.68 4.74
CA GLU A 131 11.00 14.84 3.43
C GLU A 131 11.50 13.47 2.95
N ALA A 132 11.49 13.28 1.63
CA ALA A 132 12.02 12.06 1.02
C ALA A 132 13.53 11.96 1.20
N ARG A 133 14.02 10.73 1.45
CA ARG A 133 15.46 10.47 1.63
C ARG A 133 16.10 9.90 0.38
N ALA A 134 16.91 10.72 -0.29
CA ALA A 134 17.73 10.27 -1.40
C ALA A 134 18.73 9.17 -0.98
N PRO A 135 19.05 8.20 -1.86
CA PRO A 135 18.59 8.09 -3.25
C PRO A 135 17.29 7.27 -3.43
N ILE A 136 16.69 6.76 -2.35
CA ILE A 136 15.54 5.84 -2.42
C ILE A 136 14.20 6.61 -2.41
N TYR A 137 14.23 7.90 -2.07
CA TYR A 137 13.08 8.81 -1.98
C TYR A 137 11.93 8.26 -1.12
N PHE A 138 12.29 7.55 -0.04
CA PHE A 138 11.34 7.06 0.95
C PHE A 138 11.07 8.13 2.01
N TYR A 139 9.80 8.27 2.41
CA TYR A 139 9.36 9.13 3.50
C TYR A 139 9.19 8.31 4.76
N ASN A 140 9.87 8.70 5.82
CA ASN A 140 9.69 8.06 7.11
C ASN A 140 9.81 9.11 8.22
N HIS A 141 8.80 9.17 9.08
CA HIS A 141 8.89 9.99 10.27
C HIS A 141 10.01 9.47 11.17
N VAL A 142 10.83 10.38 11.70
CA VAL A 142 11.89 10.04 12.65
C VAL A 142 11.59 10.69 13.98
N GLY A 143 11.52 9.84 15.00
CA GLY A 143 11.12 10.23 16.34
C GLY A 143 10.11 9.25 16.91
N ALA A 144 9.70 9.50 18.14
CA ALA A 144 8.59 8.80 18.76
C ALA A 144 7.31 9.59 18.53
N LEU A 145 6.25 8.91 18.07
CA LEU A 145 4.90 9.45 18.06
C LEU A 145 4.16 9.00 19.31
N PRO A 146 3.22 9.81 19.85
CA PRO A 146 2.29 9.34 20.87
C PRO A 146 1.56 8.07 20.41
N HIS A 147 1.21 7.21 21.36
CA HIS A 147 0.45 6.00 21.09
C HIS A 147 -0.80 5.95 22.00
N PRO A 148 -2.02 5.85 21.42
CA PRO A 148 -2.30 5.82 19.98
C PRO A 148 -2.00 7.17 19.31
N GLY A 149 -1.49 7.12 18.07
CA GLY A 149 -1.09 8.32 17.33
C GLY A 149 -2.22 9.03 16.59
N PHE A 150 -3.44 8.48 16.63
CA PHE A 150 -4.68 9.14 16.20
C PHE A 150 -5.86 8.53 16.96
N VAL A 151 -6.98 9.27 17.00
CA VAL A 151 -8.23 8.82 17.60
C VAL A 151 -9.14 8.25 16.50
N GLU A 152 -9.90 7.21 16.81
CA GLU A 152 -10.92 6.68 15.90
C GLU A 152 -11.88 7.79 15.45
N GLY A 153 -12.14 7.88 14.14
CA GLY A 153 -13.02 8.88 13.52
C GLY A 153 -12.43 10.29 13.43
N ALA A 154 -11.20 10.52 13.92
CA ALA A 154 -10.54 11.81 13.74
C ALA A 154 -10.20 12.02 12.26
N SER A 155 -10.49 13.21 11.72
CA SER A 155 -10.04 13.56 10.37
C SER A 155 -8.53 13.67 10.32
N LEU A 156 -7.92 12.97 9.37
CA LEU A 156 -6.50 13.02 9.07
C LEU A 156 -6.33 13.69 7.71
N SER A 157 -5.42 14.66 7.63
CA SER A 157 -5.12 15.38 6.39
C SER A 157 -3.66 15.17 6.03
N LEU A 158 -3.41 14.70 4.82
CA LEU A 158 -2.08 14.55 4.26
C LEU A 158 -1.92 15.52 3.09
N VAL A 159 -0.88 16.33 3.12
CA VAL A 159 -0.56 17.29 2.06
C VAL A 159 0.89 17.10 1.63
N ALA A 160 1.10 16.98 0.33
CA ALA A 160 2.40 16.99 -0.32
C ALA A 160 2.57 18.27 -1.15
N THR A 161 3.67 18.99 -0.97
CA THR A 161 3.90 20.29 -1.63
C THR A 161 4.28 20.19 -3.11
N GLY A 162 4.63 19.00 -3.60
CA GLY A 162 5.28 18.80 -4.89
C GLY A 162 6.79 19.11 -4.86
N ALA A 163 7.53 18.56 -5.83
CA ALA A 163 8.96 18.79 -6.05
C ALA A 163 9.36 18.45 -7.49
N ASP A 164 10.65 18.57 -7.81
CA ASP A 164 11.20 18.11 -9.10
C ASP A 164 10.99 16.59 -9.24
N GLY A 165 10.00 16.21 -10.05
CA GLY A 165 9.64 14.81 -10.35
C GLY A 165 8.32 14.32 -9.74
N GLY A 166 7.66 15.10 -8.89
CA GLY A 166 6.40 14.71 -8.25
C GLY A 166 5.43 15.88 -8.07
N GLU A 167 4.17 15.69 -8.45
CA GLU A 167 3.13 16.72 -8.32
C GLU A 167 2.67 16.90 -6.86
N ALA A 168 2.15 18.08 -6.55
CA ALA A 168 1.52 18.36 -5.26
C ALA A 168 0.14 17.69 -5.18
N PHE A 169 -0.26 17.25 -3.99
CA PHE A 169 -1.60 16.68 -3.76
C PHE A 169 -2.01 16.79 -2.30
N ALA A 170 -3.32 16.66 -2.05
CA ALA A 170 -3.89 16.59 -0.71
C ALA A 170 -4.90 15.45 -0.64
N ILE A 171 -4.85 14.65 0.43
CA ILE A 171 -5.75 13.51 0.67
C ILE A 171 -6.21 13.55 2.12
N SER A 172 -7.50 13.34 2.35
CA SER A 172 -8.06 13.17 3.69
C SER A 172 -8.51 11.74 3.95
N SER A 173 -8.29 11.25 5.17
CA SER A 173 -8.72 9.93 5.67
C SER A 173 -9.25 10.05 7.11
N LEU A 174 -9.73 8.95 7.70
CA LEU A 174 -10.13 8.89 9.11
C LEU A 174 -9.15 8.05 9.93
N GLY A 175 -8.89 8.46 11.17
CA GLY A 175 -8.29 7.58 12.17
C GLY A 175 -9.16 6.35 12.42
N VAL A 176 -8.53 5.19 12.59
CA VAL A 176 -9.21 3.92 12.89
C VAL A 176 -8.95 3.48 14.34
N ALA A 177 -9.85 2.68 14.92
CA ALA A 177 -9.57 2.00 16.18
C ALA A 177 -8.50 0.91 16.02
N ALA A 178 -7.78 0.58 17.10
CA ALA A 178 -6.87 -0.57 17.13
C ALA A 178 -7.63 -1.86 16.79
N LEU A 179 -7.11 -2.67 15.88
CA LEU A 179 -7.71 -3.96 15.54
C LEU A 179 -7.45 -4.97 16.66
N GLU A 180 -8.54 -5.51 17.20
CA GLU A 180 -8.53 -6.56 18.22
C GLU A 180 -9.16 -7.82 17.60
N VAL A 181 -8.32 -8.81 17.32
CA VAL A 181 -8.73 -10.14 16.85
C VAL A 181 -9.14 -11.01 18.04
N VAL A 182 -10.14 -11.86 17.86
CA VAL A 182 -10.62 -12.75 18.93
C VAL A 182 -9.83 -14.06 18.96
N ASP A 183 -9.53 -14.59 17.78
CA ASP A 183 -8.76 -15.82 17.61
C ASP A 183 -7.28 -15.47 17.33
N GLU A 184 -6.36 -16.28 17.87
CA GLU A 184 -4.91 -16.14 17.61
C GLU A 184 -4.47 -16.88 16.34
N THR A 185 -5.28 -17.86 15.90
CA THR A 185 -5.02 -18.67 14.70
C THR A 185 -6.28 -18.82 13.86
N MET A 186 -6.10 -19.08 12.57
CA MET A 186 -7.16 -19.46 11.64
C MET A 186 -6.94 -20.89 11.17
N ALA A 187 -7.85 -21.80 11.51
CA ALA A 187 -7.85 -23.15 10.95
C ALA A 187 -8.21 -23.10 9.46
N MET A 188 -7.46 -23.85 8.64
CA MET A 188 -7.66 -23.90 7.20
C MET A 188 -7.63 -25.33 6.70
N GLU A 189 -8.78 -25.79 6.20
CA GLU A 189 -8.97 -27.14 5.70
C GLU A 189 -9.70 -27.11 4.35
N ARG A 190 -9.57 -28.18 3.58
CA ARG A 190 -10.33 -28.30 2.33
C ARG A 190 -11.82 -28.31 2.59
N ASP A 191 -12.56 -27.79 1.63
CA ASP A 191 -14.03 -27.75 1.61
C ASP A 191 -14.66 -26.99 2.80
N THR A 192 -13.85 -26.18 3.48
CA THR A 192 -14.24 -25.40 4.67
C THR A 192 -13.91 -23.93 4.43
N ALA A 193 -14.87 -23.05 4.74
CA ALA A 193 -14.63 -21.61 4.68
C ALA A 193 -13.74 -21.16 5.84
N GLY A 194 -12.84 -20.21 5.59
CA GLY A 194 -11.91 -19.70 6.59
C GLY A 194 -12.63 -18.68 7.45
N GLN A 195 -12.75 -18.97 8.75
CA GLN A 195 -13.48 -18.11 9.69
C GLN A 195 -12.55 -17.10 10.33
N LEU A 196 -12.97 -15.84 10.34
CA LEU A 196 -12.25 -14.75 10.99
C LEU A 196 -13.21 -13.96 11.88
N THR A 197 -12.76 -13.62 13.09
CA THR A 197 -13.55 -12.82 14.04
C THR A 197 -12.70 -11.76 14.74
N TRP A 198 -13.30 -10.60 14.98
CA TRP A 198 -12.66 -9.44 15.59
C TRP A 198 -13.69 -8.56 16.31
N VAL A 199 -13.23 -7.63 17.14
CA VAL A 199 -14.09 -6.62 17.77
C VAL A 199 -14.40 -5.53 16.75
N PRO A 200 -15.68 -5.31 16.36
CA PRO A 200 -16.04 -4.28 15.38
C PRO A 200 -15.79 -2.86 15.92
N SER A 201 -15.52 -1.91 15.02
CA SER A 201 -15.39 -0.48 15.34
C SER A 201 -16.76 0.24 15.31
N THR A 202 -16.76 1.58 15.33
CA THR A 202 -17.97 2.44 15.33
C THR A 202 -18.86 2.32 14.08
N GLY A 203 -18.50 1.47 13.10
CA GLY A 203 -19.34 1.14 11.95
C GLY A 203 -19.36 2.20 10.85
N ASP A 204 -18.34 3.07 10.80
CA ASP A 204 -18.21 4.05 9.72
C ASP A 204 -18.02 3.34 8.37
N PRO A 205 -18.84 3.64 7.35
CA PRO A 205 -18.75 2.99 6.05
C PRO A 205 -17.49 3.34 5.26
N SER A 206 -16.67 4.32 5.67
CA SER A 206 -15.34 4.57 5.10
C SER A 206 -14.25 3.67 5.68
N VAL A 207 -14.57 2.88 6.71
CA VAL A 207 -13.66 1.90 7.33
C VAL A 207 -13.98 0.50 6.80
N ARG A 208 -12.93 -0.25 6.48
CA ARG A 208 -12.99 -1.64 5.99
C ARG A 208 -12.02 -2.52 6.75
N ILE A 209 -12.24 -3.82 6.65
CA ILE A 209 -11.24 -4.84 6.99
C ILE A 209 -10.69 -5.39 5.69
N GLU A 210 -9.44 -5.07 5.39
CA GLU A 210 -8.68 -5.77 4.36
C GLU A 210 -8.11 -7.06 4.95
N ILE A 211 -8.22 -8.15 4.22
CA ILE A 211 -7.78 -9.48 4.64
C ILE A 211 -6.83 -10.01 3.58
N GLU A 212 -5.61 -10.38 3.96
CA GLU A 212 -4.63 -11.01 3.07
C GLU A 212 -4.22 -12.36 3.63
N LEU A 213 -4.58 -13.44 2.94
CA LEU A 213 -4.20 -14.82 3.26
C LEU A 213 -3.08 -15.30 2.33
N ASN A 214 -1.94 -15.67 2.92
CA ASN A 214 -0.78 -16.24 2.24
C ASN A 214 -0.29 -17.49 2.97
N ILE A 215 -0.23 -18.63 2.26
CA ILE A 215 0.13 -19.93 2.84
C ILE A 215 1.48 -20.47 2.37
N ALA A 216 2.30 -19.63 1.72
CA ALA A 216 3.62 -20.02 1.22
C ALA A 216 4.66 -18.94 1.52
N ASN A 217 4.77 -18.57 2.80
CA ASN A 217 5.81 -17.67 3.27
C ASN A 217 7.16 -18.40 3.15
N HIS A 218 8.10 -17.85 2.37
CA HIS A 218 9.43 -18.40 2.02
C HIS A 218 9.55 -19.38 0.85
N GLY A 219 8.51 -20.13 0.47
CA GLY A 219 8.55 -21.05 -0.68
C GLY A 219 8.42 -20.38 -2.05
N GLY A 220 8.38 -19.05 -2.08
CA GLY A 220 7.76 -18.26 -3.14
C GLY A 220 6.24 -18.25 -2.93
N THR A 221 5.61 -17.09 -3.06
CA THR A 221 4.15 -16.96 -2.90
C THR A 221 3.48 -17.20 -4.26
N PRO A 222 2.97 -18.40 -4.56
CA PRO A 222 2.42 -18.71 -5.88
C PRO A 222 1.08 -18.00 -6.12
N ALA A 223 0.38 -17.67 -5.05
CA ALA A 223 -0.83 -16.86 -5.01
C ALA A 223 -1.10 -16.39 -3.58
N ARG A 224 -2.02 -15.44 -3.44
CA ARG A 224 -2.62 -15.02 -2.17
C ARG A 224 -4.09 -14.73 -2.36
N VAL A 225 -4.88 -14.85 -1.30
CA VAL A 225 -6.27 -14.40 -1.30
C VAL A 225 -6.33 -13.02 -0.65
N VAL A 226 -6.97 -12.05 -1.31
CA VAL A 226 -7.22 -10.73 -0.75
C VAL A 226 -8.72 -10.49 -0.71
N CYS A 227 -9.25 -10.02 0.42
CA CYS A 227 -10.64 -9.66 0.58
C CYS A 227 -10.80 -8.26 1.18
N VAL A 228 -11.91 -7.59 0.87
CA VAL A 228 -12.30 -6.32 1.50
C VAL A 228 -13.68 -6.47 2.12
N ALA A 229 -13.74 -6.57 3.45
CA ALA A 229 -14.96 -6.76 4.21
C ALA A 229 -15.42 -5.47 4.91
N GLU A 230 -16.71 -5.42 5.23
CA GLU A 230 -17.23 -4.45 6.19
C GLU A 230 -16.64 -4.74 7.59
N ASP A 231 -16.49 -3.72 8.42
CA ASP A 231 -16.04 -3.88 9.81
C ASP A 231 -17.19 -4.36 10.71
N SER A 232 -17.70 -5.56 10.42
CA SER A 232 -18.86 -6.17 11.07
C SER A 232 -18.52 -7.12 12.23
N GLY A 233 -17.23 -7.33 12.50
CA GLY A 233 -16.73 -8.23 13.56
C GLY A 233 -16.52 -9.68 13.14
N GLN A 234 -16.86 -10.04 11.90
CA GLN A 234 -16.64 -11.39 11.37
C GLN A 234 -16.61 -11.40 9.85
N PHE A 235 -15.89 -12.36 9.27
CA PHE A 235 -15.89 -12.63 7.83
C PHE A 235 -15.54 -14.09 7.54
N GLN A 236 -15.97 -14.58 6.37
CA GLN A 236 -15.66 -15.92 5.90
C GLN A 236 -14.94 -15.85 4.55
N ILE A 237 -13.73 -16.38 4.48
CA ILE A 237 -13.03 -16.60 3.21
C ILE A 237 -13.68 -17.80 2.51
N PRO A 238 -14.18 -17.66 1.27
CA PRO A 238 -14.84 -18.75 0.55
C PRO A 238 -14.01 -20.03 0.48
N ALA A 239 -14.64 -21.18 0.75
CA ALA A 239 -14.01 -22.51 0.71
C ALA A 239 -13.37 -22.84 -0.65
N THR A 240 -13.96 -22.34 -1.73
CA THR A 240 -13.45 -22.47 -3.11
C THR A 240 -12.09 -21.80 -3.28
N LEU A 241 -11.89 -20.61 -2.72
CA LEU A 241 -10.62 -19.89 -2.76
C LEU A 241 -9.57 -20.55 -1.86
N ILE A 242 -10.00 -21.09 -0.71
CA ILE A 242 -9.14 -21.90 0.17
C ILE A 242 -8.65 -23.16 -0.57
N ASN A 243 -9.55 -23.88 -1.23
CA ASN A 243 -9.21 -25.06 -2.01
C ASN A 243 -8.22 -24.73 -3.13
N ASP A 244 -8.51 -23.67 -3.92
CA ASP A 244 -7.61 -23.23 -4.99
C ASP A 244 -6.21 -22.86 -4.45
N LEU A 245 -6.14 -22.19 -3.30
CA LEU A 245 -4.86 -21.82 -2.69
C LEU A 245 -4.09 -23.06 -2.21
N LEU A 246 -4.77 -24.03 -1.57
CA LEU A 246 -4.16 -25.31 -1.15
C LEU A 246 -3.68 -26.15 -2.34
N ASP A 247 -4.38 -26.10 -3.48
CA ASP A 247 -3.99 -26.80 -4.71
C ASP A 247 -2.69 -26.27 -5.32
N LEU A 248 -2.32 -25.01 -5.03
CA LEU A 248 -1.05 -24.41 -5.45
C LEU A 248 0.12 -24.82 -4.55
N GLY A 249 -0.14 -25.48 -3.43
CA GLY A 249 0.85 -25.85 -2.42
C GLY A 249 1.04 -24.79 -1.34
N TYR A 250 1.63 -25.22 -0.24
CA TYR A 250 1.86 -24.39 0.95
C TYR A 250 3.20 -24.76 1.59
N SER A 251 3.81 -23.80 2.28
CA SER A 251 5.10 -23.97 2.94
C SER A 251 5.37 -22.86 3.97
N GLY A 252 6.42 -23.06 4.77
CA GLY A 252 6.88 -22.12 5.79
C GLY A 252 5.82 -21.80 6.82
N PHE A 253 5.57 -20.52 7.06
CA PHE A 253 4.68 -20.03 8.12
C PHE A 253 3.41 -19.39 7.54
N PRO A 254 2.39 -20.17 7.09
CA PRO A 254 1.13 -19.63 6.63
C PRO A 254 0.53 -18.60 7.60
N SER A 255 0.02 -17.51 7.03
CA SER A 255 -0.50 -16.39 7.81
C SER A 255 -1.68 -15.74 7.12
N VAL A 256 -2.55 -15.13 7.93
CA VAL A 256 -3.58 -14.20 7.46
C VAL A 256 -3.43 -12.88 8.18
N ALA A 257 -3.23 -11.81 7.40
CA ALA A 257 -3.21 -10.44 7.91
C ALA A 257 -4.62 -9.86 7.83
N LEU A 258 -5.09 -9.29 8.93
CA LEU A 258 -6.32 -8.51 9.00
C LEU A 258 -5.91 -7.07 9.27
N THR A 259 -6.39 -6.16 8.44
CA THR A 259 -6.08 -4.74 8.55
C THR A 259 -7.37 -3.95 8.61
N ARG A 260 -7.65 -3.32 9.76
CA ARG A 260 -8.66 -2.27 9.82
C ARG A 260 -8.09 -1.02 9.18
N VAL A 261 -8.76 -0.48 8.17
CA VAL A 261 -8.24 0.63 7.37
C VAL A 261 -9.33 1.63 7.00
N SER A 262 -8.98 2.91 7.09
CA SER A 262 -9.61 3.98 6.30
C SER A 262 -8.63 4.37 5.21
N SER A 263 -9.10 4.39 3.97
CA SER A 263 -8.29 4.75 2.80
C SER A 263 -9.04 5.73 1.92
N ASN A 264 -8.28 6.68 1.37
CA ASN A 264 -8.74 7.59 0.33
C ASN A 264 -7.60 7.88 -0.64
N THR A 265 -7.91 8.47 -1.78
CA THR A 265 -6.96 8.63 -2.88
C THR A 265 -6.99 10.01 -3.51
N ALA A 266 -5.91 10.38 -4.18
CA ALA A 266 -5.86 11.47 -5.14
C ALA A 266 -5.27 10.98 -6.46
N ASP A 267 -5.82 11.46 -7.57
CA ASP A 267 -5.19 11.29 -8.88
C ASP A 267 -3.94 12.19 -8.96
N VAL A 268 -2.83 11.63 -9.43
CA VAL A 268 -1.53 12.32 -9.55
C VAL A 268 -0.94 11.89 -10.90
N GLY A 269 -0.77 12.83 -11.82
CA GLY A 269 -0.47 12.53 -13.22
C GLY A 269 -1.47 11.52 -13.83
N GLU A 270 -0.95 10.42 -14.37
CA GLU A 270 -1.77 9.33 -14.96
C GLU A 270 -2.20 8.26 -13.92
N GLY A 271 -1.63 8.32 -12.72
CA GLY A 271 -1.86 7.34 -11.66
C GLY A 271 -2.66 7.89 -10.48
N CYS A 272 -2.48 7.25 -9.34
CA CYS A 272 -3.23 7.48 -8.12
C CYS A 272 -2.32 7.21 -6.91
N VAL A 273 -2.42 8.07 -5.90
CA VAL A 273 -1.73 7.96 -4.62
C VAL A 273 -2.76 7.75 -3.51
N ALA A 274 -2.47 6.87 -2.56
CA ALA A 274 -3.35 6.59 -1.42
C ALA A 274 -2.85 7.20 -0.10
N SER A 275 -3.77 7.63 0.75
CA SER A 275 -3.51 7.88 2.18
C SER A 275 -4.30 6.86 3.00
N ARG A 276 -3.61 6.15 3.89
CA ARG A 276 -4.16 5.03 4.66
C ARG A 276 -3.91 5.23 6.14
N ALA A 277 -4.95 5.21 6.96
CA ALA A 277 -4.83 5.06 8.40
C ALA A 277 -5.26 3.64 8.76
N GLN A 278 -4.38 2.88 9.40
CA GLN A 278 -4.58 1.43 9.52
C GLN A 278 -4.11 0.85 10.85
N SER A 279 -4.71 -0.29 11.22
CA SER A 279 -4.28 -1.15 12.33
C SER A 279 -4.32 -2.61 11.89
N GLU A 280 -3.18 -3.29 11.99
CA GLU A 280 -2.98 -4.64 11.47
C GLU A 280 -2.76 -5.65 12.61
N GLN A 281 -3.35 -6.83 12.44
CA GLN A 281 -3.05 -8.04 13.21
C GLN A 281 -2.76 -9.18 12.24
N VAL A 282 -1.78 -10.02 12.58
CA VAL A 282 -1.41 -11.20 11.78
C VAL A 282 -1.67 -12.44 12.60
N LEU A 283 -2.48 -13.35 12.07
CA LEU A 283 -2.77 -14.64 12.67
C LEU A 283 -1.96 -15.73 11.97
N ALA A 284 -1.53 -16.73 12.73
CA ALA A 284 -1.01 -17.96 12.13
C ALA A 284 -2.16 -18.74 11.47
N VAL A 285 -1.85 -19.41 10.37
CA VAL A 285 -2.82 -20.28 9.68
C VAL A 285 -2.43 -21.73 9.92
N GLU A 286 -3.35 -22.51 10.47
CA GLU A 286 -3.14 -23.92 10.78
C GLU A 286 -3.66 -24.79 9.65
N ILE A 287 -2.77 -25.52 8.99
CA ILE A 287 -3.09 -26.45 7.90
C ILE A 287 -2.80 -27.88 8.39
N PRO A 288 -3.77 -28.82 8.35
CA PRO A 288 -3.54 -30.19 8.80
C PRO A 288 -2.33 -30.85 8.14
N GLY A 289 -1.44 -31.39 8.97
CA GLY A 289 -0.23 -32.09 8.53
C GLY A 289 0.94 -31.18 8.14
N LEU A 290 0.78 -29.85 8.20
CA LEU A 290 1.90 -28.92 8.08
C LEU A 290 2.54 -28.70 9.46
N VAL A 291 3.86 -28.83 9.53
CA VAL A 291 4.65 -28.36 10.67
C VAL A 291 5.71 -27.39 10.14
N SER A 292 5.57 -26.12 10.49
CA SER A 292 6.53 -25.07 10.15
C SER A 292 7.74 -25.12 11.07
N CYS A 293 8.92 -24.76 10.56
CA CYS A 293 10.16 -24.78 11.34
C CYS A 293 11.10 -23.63 10.94
N SER A 294 11.89 -23.16 11.90
CA SER A 294 13.05 -22.29 11.66
C SER A 294 14.34 -23.09 11.66
N ASP A 295 14.39 -24.19 12.42
CA ASP A 295 15.45 -25.17 12.39
C ASP A 295 14.96 -26.59 12.75
N SER A 296 15.83 -27.60 12.62
CA SER A 296 15.44 -29.00 12.81
C SER A 296 15.02 -29.36 14.24
N THR A 297 15.24 -28.48 15.23
CA THR A 297 14.79 -28.70 16.61
C THR A 297 13.31 -28.40 16.80
N ASP A 298 12.70 -27.64 15.89
CA ASP A 298 11.25 -27.41 15.85
C ASP A 298 10.47 -28.62 15.34
N CYS A 299 11.17 -29.59 14.72
CA CYS A 299 10.56 -30.70 14.02
C CYS A 299 10.33 -31.93 14.91
N PRO A 300 9.30 -32.74 14.61
CA PRO A 300 9.10 -34.04 15.23
C PRO A 300 10.33 -34.95 15.11
N GLU A 301 10.48 -35.87 16.06
CA GLU A 301 11.61 -36.80 16.09
C GLU A 301 11.75 -37.54 14.75
N GLY A 302 12.97 -37.51 14.18
CA GLY A 302 13.29 -38.16 12.91
C GLY A 302 13.03 -37.31 11.66
N GLN A 303 12.49 -36.09 11.80
CA GLN A 303 12.37 -35.11 10.71
C GLN A 303 13.45 -34.04 10.80
N ALA A 304 13.69 -33.33 9.69
CA ALA A 304 14.56 -32.16 9.66
C ALA A 304 13.81 -30.95 9.10
N CYS A 305 14.30 -29.75 9.43
CA CYS A 305 13.75 -28.56 8.81
C CYS A 305 14.26 -28.42 7.38
N ARG A 306 13.34 -28.36 6.43
CA ARG A 306 13.65 -28.25 5.00
C ARG A 306 13.86 -26.80 4.59
N LEU A 307 14.38 -26.59 3.38
CA LEU A 307 14.63 -25.25 2.82
C LEU A 307 13.35 -24.42 2.65
N ASP A 308 12.20 -25.08 2.50
CA ASP A 308 10.88 -24.46 2.43
C ASP A 308 10.26 -24.22 3.83
N LEU A 309 11.05 -24.37 4.89
CA LEU A 309 10.68 -24.14 6.29
C LEU A 309 9.54 -25.04 6.76
N THR A 310 9.50 -26.26 6.22
CA THR A 310 8.58 -27.33 6.65
C THR A 310 9.36 -28.52 7.19
N CYS A 311 8.80 -29.21 8.17
CA CYS A 311 9.37 -30.45 8.66
C CYS A 311 9.09 -31.62 7.72
N GLY A 312 10.12 -32.40 7.40
CA GLY A 312 9.98 -33.62 6.60
C GLY A 312 11.31 -34.26 6.23
#